data_AF-A0A960R4S1-F1
#
_entry.id   AF-A0A960R4S1-F1
#
_cell.length_a   1.000
_cell.length_b   1.000
_cell.length_c   1.000
_cell.angle_alpha   90.00
_cell.angle_beta   90.00
_cell.angle_gamma   90.00
#
_symmetry.space_group_name_H-M   'P 1'
#
loop_
_entity.id
_entity.type
_entity.pdbx_description
1 polymer ?
#
loop_
_entity_poly.entity_id
_entity_poly.type
_entity_poly.pdbx_seq_one_letter_code
_entity_poly.pdbx_strand_id
1 'polypeptide(L)'
;MKLTTSLACLLAFLLALPSARAHDPVAEMAAAATNFLNALDEDQRATATYKIDSPERTDWHYIPKPFEGEGMRNGLTIRDMRQEQRALAFALLNTGLSDTGFMKATTIMSLERVLWELENHSEKRSPEMYYVSIYGEPGSKA
;
A
#
# COMPACT_ATOMS: atom_id res chain seq x y z
N MET A 1 15.63 51.28 22.13
CA MET A 1 15.42 51.27 20.67
C MET A 1 16.08 50.09 19.93
N LYS A 2 16.60 49.05 20.61
CA LYS A 2 17.11 47.81 19.95
C LYS A 2 16.20 46.59 20.14
N LEU A 3 15.34 46.62 21.17
CA LEU A 3 14.45 45.51 21.54
C LEU A 3 13.23 45.38 20.63
N THR A 4 12.69 46.50 20.15
CA THR A 4 11.51 46.54 19.27
C THR A 4 11.82 46.08 17.84
N THR A 5 13.03 46.38 17.33
CA THR A 5 13.53 45.87 16.05
C THR A 5 13.80 44.37 16.07
N SER A 6 14.27 43.82 17.19
CA SER A 6 14.52 42.38 17.34
C SER A 6 13.22 41.56 17.33
N LEU A 7 12.15 42.10 17.95
CA LEU A 7 10.84 41.46 18.00
C LEU A 7 10.13 41.49 16.62
N ALA A 8 10.30 42.58 15.88
CA ALA A 8 9.74 42.73 14.52
C ALA A 8 10.40 41.76 13.51
N CYS A 9 11.72 41.55 13.59
CA CYS A 9 12.40 40.55 12.75
C CYS A 9 11.99 39.11 13.07
N LEU A 10 11.73 38.80 14.35
CA LEU A 10 11.28 37.46 14.77
C LEU A 10 9.85 37.17 14.27
N LEU A 11 8.96 38.17 14.30
CA LEU A 11 7.58 38.06 13.82
C LEU A 11 7.52 37.88 12.29
N ALA A 12 8.37 38.60 11.55
CA ALA A 12 8.47 38.48 10.10
C ALA A 12 9.03 37.11 9.66
N PHE A 13 9.90 36.50 10.46
CA PHE A 13 10.45 35.16 10.20
C PHE A 13 9.40 34.05 10.40
N LEU A 14 8.52 34.19 11.41
CA LEU A 14 7.41 33.26 11.66
C LEU A 14 6.33 33.29 10.56
N LEU A 15 6.10 34.45 9.94
CA LEU A 15 5.16 34.62 8.83
C LEU A 15 5.72 34.20 7.47
N ALA A 16 7.04 34.08 7.33
CA ALA A 16 7.72 33.65 6.11
C ALA A 16 8.00 32.14 6.10
N LEU A 17 7.60 31.40 7.13
CA LEU A 17 7.66 29.94 7.10
C LEU A 17 6.75 29.45 5.97
N PRO A 18 7.27 28.70 4.98
CA PRO A 18 6.39 28.07 4.01
C PRO A 18 5.37 27.27 4.80
N SER A 19 4.08 27.54 4.58
CA SER A 19 3.02 26.74 5.18
C SER A 19 3.36 25.29 4.88
N ALA A 20 3.60 24.49 5.93
CA ALA A 20 3.70 23.06 5.78
C ALA A 20 2.42 22.64 5.06
N ARG A 21 2.54 22.24 3.79
CA ARG A 21 1.38 21.74 3.06
C ARG A 21 0.91 20.52 3.83
N ALA A 22 -0.37 20.54 4.22
CA ALA A 22 -0.99 19.34 4.74
C ALA A 22 -0.83 18.23 3.70
N HIS A 23 -0.53 17.03 4.18
CA HIS A 23 -0.46 15.81 3.37
C HIS A 23 -1.73 15.68 2.52
N ASP A 24 -1.57 15.35 1.24
CA ASP A 24 -2.70 15.04 0.35
C ASP A 24 -2.76 13.52 0.17
N PRO A 25 -3.49 12.81 1.04
CA PRO A 25 -3.46 11.34 1.05
C PRO A 25 -3.97 10.74 -0.26
N VAL A 26 -4.85 11.45 -0.98
CA VAL A 26 -5.38 10.97 -2.27
C VAL A 26 -4.30 11.06 -3.35
N ALA A 27 -3.61 12.20 -3.44
CA ALA A 27 -2.52 12.38 -4.40
C ALA A 27 -1.35 11.43 -4.11
N GLU A 28 -1.02 11.23 -2.83
CA GLU A 28 0.10 10.38 -2.42
C GLU A 28 -0.19 8.89 -2.65
N MET A 29 -1.42 8.43 -2.35
CA MET A 29 -1.85 7.07 -2.69
C MET A 29 -1.88 6.83 -4.20
N ALA A 30 -2.39 7.79 -4.98
CA ALA A 30 -2.38 7.69 -6.44
C ALA A 30 -0.97 7.62 -7.02
N ALA A 31 -0.03 8.40 -6.49
CA ALA A 31 1.37 8.35 -6.87
C ALA A 31 2.02 7.01 -6.49
N ALA A 32 1.78 6.50 -5.29
CA ALA A 32 2.30 5.19 -4.86
C ALA A 32 1.76 4.05 -5.72
N ALA A 33 0.46 4.05 -6.04
CA ALA A 33 -0.15 3.05 -6.92
C ALA A 33 0.44 3.11 -8.33
N THR A 34 0.63 4.32 -8.87
CA THR A 34 1.27 4.53 -10.18
C THR A 34 2.70 3.99 -10.19
N ASN A 35 3.49 4.29 -9.16
CA ASN A 35 4.87 3.81 -9.04
C ASN A 35 4.93 2.28 -8.95
N PHE A 36 4.04 1.67 -8.16
CA PHE A 36 3.92 0.20 -8.10
C PHE A 36 3.63 -0.38 -9.48
N LEU A 37 2.59 0.10 -10.17
CA LEU A 37 2.19 -0.41 -11.49
C LEU A 37 3.23 -0.18 -12.59
N ASN A 38 4.08 0.84 -12.47
CA ASN A 38 5.17 1.12 -13.41
C ASN A 38 6.39 0.22 -13.21
N ALA A 39 6.52 -0.40 -12.03
CA ALA A 39 7.61 -1.34 -11.74
C ALA A 39 7.29 -2.78 -12.16
N LEU A 40 6.03 -3.06 -12.52
CA LEU A 40 5.57 -4.37 -12.97
C LEU A 40 5.89 -4.59 -14.45
N ASP A 41 6.15 -5.84 -14.84
CA ASP A 41 6.10 -6.23 -16.25
C ASP A 41 4.64 -6.35 -16.74
N GLU A 42 4.46 -6.63 -18.02
CA GLU A 42 3.13 -6.68 -18.65
C GLU A 42 2.22 -7.74 -18.04
N ASP A 43 2.75 -8.93 -17.74
CA ASP A 43 1.99 -10.05 -17.18
C ASP A 43 1.59 -9.80 -15.72
N GLN A 44 2.53 -9.28 -14.93
CA GLN A 44 2.28 -8.86 -13.54
C GLN A 44 1.26 -7.74 -13.49
N ARG A 45 1.37 -6.74 -14.37
CA ARG A 45 0.41 -5.63 -14.46
C ARG A 45 -0.97 -6.14 -14.83
N ALA A 46 -1.08 -7.01 -15.83
CA ALA A 46 -2.35 -7.63 -16.22
C ALA A 46 -3.00 -8.40 -15.05
N THR A 47 -2.19 -9.08 -14.22
CA THR A 47 -2.67 -9.81 -13.03
C THR A 47 -3.11 -8.89 -11.89
N ALA A 48 -2.44 -7.73 -11.74
CA ALA A 48 -2.70 -6.77 -10.67
C ALA A 48 -3.83 -5.78 -10.97
N THR A 49 -4.23 -5.59 -12.23
CA THR A 49 -5.18 -4.52 -12.61
C THR A 49 -6.54 -5.06 -13.06
N TYR A 50 -7.60 -4.37 -12.63
CA TYR A 50 -8.98 -4.66 -12.97
C TYR A 50 -9.70 -3.38 -13.38
N LYS A 51 -10.78 -3.51 -14.14
CA LYS A 51 -11.69 -2.38 -14.38
C LYS A 51 -12.36 -1.95 -13.07
N ILE A 52 -12.72 -0.66 -12.98
CA ILE A 52 -13.36 -0.12 -11.77
C ILE A 52 -14.72 -0.76 -11.48
N ASP A 53 -15.43 -1.21 -12.50
CA ASP A 53 -16.73 -1.89 -12.47
C ASP A 53 -16.60 -3.43 -12.41
N SER A 54 -15.40 -3.95 -12.22
CA SER A 54 -15.17 -5.39 -12.07
C SER A 54 -15.98 -5.95 -10.90
N PRO A 55 -16.71 -7.07 -11.06
CA PRO A 55 -17.44 -7.72 -9.97
C PRO A 55 -16.50 -8.15 -8.83
N GLU A 56 -15.23 -8.42 -9.14
CA GLU A 56 -14.18 -8.75 -8.16
C GLU A 56 -14.01 -7.67 -7.09
N ARG A 57 -14.27 -6.39 -7.42
CA ARG A 57 -14.14 -5.27 -6.47
C ARG A 57 -15.01 -5.45 -5.23
N THR A 58 -16.10 -6.20 -5.36
CA THR A 58 -17.02 -6.52 -4.27
C THR A 58 -16.89 -7.97 -3.77
N ASP A 59 -16.02 -8.79 -4.35
CA ASP A 59 -15.79 -10.20 -3.99
C ASP A 59 -14.81 -10.37 -2.81
N TRP A 60 -14.99 -9.59 -1.74
CA TRP A 60 -14.10 -9.65 -0.59
C TRP A 60 -14.55 -10.70 0.42
N HIS A 61 -13.57 -11.46 0.92
CA HIS A 61 -13.79 -12.52 1.91
C HIS A 61 -12.91 -12.25 3.14
N TYR A 62 -13.51 -12.35 4.33
CA TYR A 62 -12.77 -12.29 5.60
C TYR A 62 -12.12 -13.62 5.96
N ILE A 63 -12.66 -14.73 5.45
CA ILE A 63 -12.07 -16.06 5.55
C ILE A 63 -11.06 -16.29 4.42
N PRO A 64 -10.07 -17.18 4.60
CA PRO A 64 -9.21 -17.61 3.51
C PRO A 64 -10.03 -18.19 2.35
N LYS A 65 -9.72 -17.74 1.13
CA LYS A 65 -10.17 -18.41 -0.10
C LYS A 65 -9.25 -19.62 -0.38
N PRO A 66 -9.63 -20.55 -1.28
CA PRO A 66 -8.71 -21.57 -1.78
C PRO A 66 -7.36 -20.97 -2.18
N PHE A 67 -6.27 -21.71 -1.93
CA PHE A 67 -4.91 -21.29 -2.27
C PHE A 67 -4.50 -21.72 -3.69
N GLU A 68 -5.34 -22.51 -4.34
CA GLU A 68 -5.16 -23.03 -5.69
C GLU A 68 -6.53 -23.32 -6.32
N GLY A 69 -6.57 -23.39 -7.65
CA GLY A 69 -7.77 -23.76 -8.40
C GLY A 69 -8.86 -22.69 -8.42
N GLU A 70 -10.10 -23.15 -8.66
CA GLU A 70 -11.26 -22.27 -8.78
C GLU A 70 -11.57 -21.58 -7.44
N GLY A 71 -11.84 -20.27 -7.52
CA GLY A 71 -12.15 -19.46 -6.34
C GLY A 71 -10.92 -18.97 -5.57
N MET A 72 -9.70 -19.16 -6.08
CA MET A 72 -8.51 -18.49 -5.53
C MET A 72 -8.70 -16.97 -5.51
N ARG A 73 -8.04 -16.29 -4.57
CA ARG A 73 -8.05 -14.82 -4.51
C ARG A 73 -7.34 -14.24 -5.74
N ASN A 74 -8.00 -13.31 -6.42
CA ASN A 74 -7.44 -12.62 -7.58
C ASN A 74 -6.46 -11.50 -7.15
N GLY A 75 -5.54 -11.14 -8.04
CA GLY A 75 -4.50 -10.14 -7.82
C GLY A 75 -3.08 -10.69 -7.91
N LEU A 76 -2.10 -9.79 -7.98
CA LEU A 76 -0.68 -10.17 -8.01
C LEU A 76 -0.21 -10.52 -6.60
N THR A 77 0.32 -11.74 -6.42
CA THR A 77 0.86 -12.15 -5.12
C THR A 77 2.17 -11.43 -4.82
N ILE A 78 2.45 -11.14 -3.54
CA ILE A 78 3.75 -10.63 -3.10
C ILE A 78 4.86 -11.63 -3.43
N ARG A 79 4.56 -12.93 -3.40
CA ARG A 79 5.49 -14.00 -3.78
C ARG A 79 6.02 -13.83 -5.20
N ASP A 80 5.16 -13.47 -6.15
CA ASP A 80 5.50 -13.32 -7.57
C ASP A 80 6.13 -11.96 -7.90
N MET A 81 6.41 -11.13 -6.90
CA MET A 81 7.09 -9.84 -7.04
C MET A 81 8.59 -9.96 -6.75
N ARG A 82 9.41 -9.18 -7.45
CA ARG A 82 10.82 -8.95 -7.07
C ARG A 82 10.91 -7.95 -5.92
N GLN A 83 12.07 -7.86 -5.26
CA GLN A 83 12.24 -7.10 -4.01
C GLN A 83 11.82 -5.62 -4.13
N GLU A 84 12.17 -4.97 -5.23
CA GLU A 84 11.82 -3.58 -5.52
C GLU A 84 10.30 -3.38 -5.70
N GLN A 85 9.61 -4.33 -6.32
CA GLN A 85 8.16 -4.30 -6.51
C GLN A 85 7.44 -4.51 -5.17
N ARG A 86 7.95 -5.41 -4.33
CA ARG A 86 7.43 -5.63 -2.96
C ARG A 86 7.53 -4.36 -2.13
N ALA A 87 8.66 -3.66 -2.20
CA ALA A 87 8.83 -2.39 -1.49
C ALA A 87 7.79 -1.35 -1.94
N LEU A 88 7.49 -1.27 -3.24
CA LEU A 88 6.45 -0.37 -3.77
C LEU A 88 5.04 -0.79 -3.37
N ALA A 89 4.75 -2.10 -3.31
CA ALA A 89 3.47 -2.61 -2.80
C ALA A 89 3.25 -2.23 -1.32
N PHE A 90 4.29 -2.38 -0.48
CA PHE A 90 4.21 -1.95 0.92
C PHE A 90 4.15 -0.43 1.07
N ALA A 91 4.83 0.33 0.22
CA ALA A 91 4.71 1.78 0.20
C ALA A 91 3.27 2.21 -0.12
N LEU A 92 2.61 1.57 -1.10
CA LEU A 92 1.19 1.78 -1.37
C LEU A 92 0.32 1.44 -0.16
N LEU A 93 0.52 0.27 0.48
CA LEU A 93 -0.22 -0.10 1.69
C LEU A 93 -0.08 0.96 2.80
N ASN A 94 1.13 1.50 2.98
CA ASN A 94 1.42 2.50 3.99
C ASN A 94 0.66 3.81 3.76
N THR A 95 0.37 4.19 2.51
CA THR A 95 -0.42 5.41 2.22
C THR A 95 -1.88 5.32 2.73
N GLY A 96 -2.41 4.12 2.91
CA GLY A 96 -3.78 3.90 3.37
C GLY A 96 -3.93 3.68 4.88
N LEU A 97 -2.83 3.64 5.62
CA LEU A 97 -2.80 3.27 7.04
C LEU A 97 -2.05 4.31 7.86
N SER A 98 -2.31 4.37 9.17
CA SER A 98 -1.39 5.02 10.09
C SER A 98 -0.14 4.15 10.30
N ASP A 99 0.95 4.72 10.82
CA ASP A 99 2.16 3.95 11.15
C ASP A 99 1.86 2.72 12.01
N THR A 100 1.01 2.88 13.03
CA THR A 100 0.56 1.77 13.89
C THR A 100 -0.27 0.74 13.10
N GLY A 101 -1.09 1.19 12.16
CA GLY A 101 -1.87 0.32 11.27
C GLY A 101 -0.99 -0.50 10.34
N PHE A 102 -0.01 0.15 9.71
CA PHE A 102 0.98 -0.50 8.84
C PHE A 102 1.83 -1.53 9.59
N MET A 103 2.34 -1.15 10.78
CA MET A 103 3.08 -2.08 11.64
C MET A 103 2.23 -3.28 12.04
N LYS A 104 0.96 -3.06 12.42
CA LYS A 104 0.05 -4.16 12.75
C LYS A 104 -0.17 -5.08 11.55
N ALA A 105 -0.46 -4.53 10.37
CA ALA A 105 -0.70 -5.32 9.16
C ALA A 105 0.50 -6.19 8.80
N THR A 106 1.69 -5.60 8.72
CA THR A 106 2.94 -6.31 8.38
C THR A 106 3.36 -7.32 9.46
N THR A 107 3.09 -7.03 10.74
CA THR A 107 3.29 -8.00 11.83
C THR A 107 2.36 -9.20 11.68
N ILE A 108 1.08 -8.99 11.34
CA ILE A 108 0.14 -10.11 11.10
C ILE A 108 0.63 -10.97 9.92
N MET A 109 1.10 -10.35 8.84
CA MET A 109 1.66 -11.09 7.70
C MET A 109 2.88 -11.94 8.10
N SER A 110 3.78 -11.41 8.93
CA SER A 110 4.96 -12.15 9.37
C SER A 110 4.63 -13.33 10.29
N LEU A 111 3.50 -13.29 11.00
CA LEU A 111 3.01 -14.38 11.84
C LEU A 111 2.57 -15.62 11.03
N GLU A 112 2.37 -15.52 9.72
CA GLU A 112 2.20 -16.71 8.87
C GLU A 112 3.38 -17.69 9.04
N ARG A 113 4.58 -17.19 9.34
CA ARG A 113 5.75 -18.06 9.62
C ARG A 113 5.55 -18.92 10.87
N VAL A 114 4.90 -18.40 11.91
CA VAL A 114 4.57 -19.17 13.12
C VAL A 114 3.53 -20.23 12.79
N LEU A 115 2.50 -19.87 12.02
CA LEU A 115 1.49 -20.83 11.58
C LEU A 115 2.07 -21.93 10.69
N TRP A 116 3.05 -21.59 9.84
CA TRP A 116 3.79 -22.56 9.04
C TRP A 116 4.46 -23.64 9.90
N GLU A 117 5.09 -23.24 11.01
CA GLU A 117 5.72 -24.19 11.96
C GLU A 117 4.68 -25.05 12.68
N LEU A 118 3.53 -24.48 13.05
CA LEU A 118 2.46 -25.18 13.76
C LEU A 118 1.61 -26.10 12.87
N GLU A 119 1.50 -25.79 11.57
CA GLU A 119 0.64 -26.49 10.62
C GLU A 119 1.42 -27.41 9.66
N ASN A 120 2.45 -28.09 10.17
CA ASN A 120 3.26 -29.07 9.43
C ASN A 120 3.87 -28.50 8.14
N HIS A 121 4.39 -27.28 8.19
CA HIS A 121 5.08 -26.64 7.06
C HIS A 121 4.20 -26.44 5.81
N SER A 122 2.89 -26.27 6.00
CA SER A 122 1.95 -26.06 4.90
C SER A 122 2.32 -24.82 4.07
N GLU A 123 2.54 -24.99 2.76
CA GLU A 123 2.98 -23.91 1.86
C GLU A 123 2.01 -22.72 1.79
N LYS A 124 0.74 -22.95 2.12
CA LYS A 124 -0.29 -21.90 2.23
C LYS A 124 0.04 -20.84 3.30
N ARG A 125 0.86 -21.19 4.30
CA ARG A 125 1.29 -20.35 5.42
C ARG A 125 2.55 -19.59 5.08
N SER A 126 2.52 -18.84 3.98
CA SER A 126 3.65 -18.00 3.57
C SER A 126 3.33 -16.53 3.85
N PRO A 127 4.25 -15.78 4.46
CA PRO A 127 4.13 -14.32 4.60
C PRO A 127 3.99 -13.57 3.27
N GLU A 128 4.29 -14.22 2.15
CA GLU A 128 4.22 -13.65 0.80
C GLU A 128 2.93 -14.04 0.05
N MET A 129 2.04 -14.83 0.66
CA MET A 129 0.73 -15.20 0.10
C MET A 129 -0.34 -14.14 0.37
N TYR A 130 0.01 -12.89 0.11
CA TYR A 130 -0.89 -11.72 0.12
C TYR A 130 -0.92 -11.12 -1.29
N TYR A 131 -2.02 -10.45 -1.62
CA TYR A 131 -2.36 -10.09 -3.00
C TYR A 131 -2.58 -8.59 -3.11
N VAL A 132 -2.14 -8.01 -4.22
CA VAL A 132 -2.40 -6.62 -4.58
C VAL A 132 -3.25 -6.57 -5.84
N SER A 133 -4.36 -5.84 -5.76
CA SER A 133 -5.26 -5.58 -6.89
C SER A 133 -5.59 -4.08 -6.94
N ILE A 134 -5.43 -3.47 -8.11
CA ILE A 134 -5.78 -2.08 -8.41
C ILE A 134 -6.99 -2.07 -9.34
N TYR A 135 -8.00 -1.27 -8.98
CA TYR A 135 -9.24 -1.14 -9.75
C TYR A 135 -9.31 0.24 -10.40
N GLY A 136 -9.43 0.28 -11.72
CA GLY A 136 -9.42 1.53 -12.49
C GLY A 136 -8.03 2.17 -12.58
N GLU A 137 -8.02 3.45 -12.95
CA GLU A 137 -6.80 4.22 -13.16
C GLU A 137 -6.48 5.08 -11.93
N PRO A 138 -5.29 4.95 -11.30
CA PRO A 138 -4.89 5.80 -10.19
C PRO A 138 -4.99 7.30 -10.52
N GLY A 139 -5.59 8.07 -9.62
CA GLY A 139 -5.73 9.54 -9.77
C GLY A 139 -6.84 9.98 -10.73
N SER A 140 -7.54 9.06 -11.40
CA SER A 140 -8.75 9.37 -12.15
C SER A 140 -9.88 9.79 -11.19
N LYS A 141 -10.79 10.66 -11.66
CA LYS A 141 -12.05 10.92 -10.95
C LYS A 141 -12.97 9.71 -11.17
N ALA A 142 -13.58 9.24 -10.09
CA ALA A 142 -14.60 8.19 -10.13
C ALA A 142 -15.85 8.62 -10.90
#